data_AF-A0A0K8PGD1-F1
#
_entry.id   AF-A0A0K8PGD1-F1
#
_cell.length_a   1.000
_cell.length_b   1.000
_cell.length_c   1.000
_cell.angle_alpha   90.00
_cell.angle_beta   90.00
_cell.angle_gamma   90.00
#
_symmetry.space_group_name_H-M   'P 1'
#
loop_
_entity.id
_entity.type
_entity.pdbx_description
1 polymer ?
#
loop_
_entity_poly.entity_id
_entity_poly.type
_entity_poly.pdbx_seq_one_letter_code
_entity_poly.pdbx_strand_id
1 'polypeptide(L)'
;MTSTMEWIRRTYDVPARHGMRIEYDGKPATIVGAGGGYLRFRIDGEKRRTVGHPCYRIVYPAVPEPARPRGWCQCCLKDRAMTKDCVMGNHRWYGRNWSEQCPGSGKFPWKPVRNLTHPGEQRQVAA
;
A
#
# COMPACT_ATOMS: atom_id res chain seq x y z
N MET A 1 9.06 -2.95 -13.71
CA MET A 1 7.76 -2.29 -13.46
C MET A 1 7.50 -2.23 -11.96
N THR A 2 7.36 -1.03 -11.41
CA THR A 2 7.17 -0.81 -9.97
C THR A 2 5.82 -1.38 -9.55
N SER A 3 5.86 -2.37 -8.66
CA SER A 3 4.74 -3.15 -8.15
C SER A 3 3.51 -2.26 -7.86
N THR A 4 2.40 -2.48 -8.58
CA THR A 4 1.22 -1.60 -8.57
C THR A 4 0.66 -1.32 -7.16
N MET A 5 0.81 -2.25 -6.21
CA MET A 5 0.43 -2.06 -4.81
C MET A 5 1.22 -0.97 -4.09
N GLU A 6 2.53 -0.89 -4.33
CA GLU A 6 3.38 0.14 -3.74
C GLU A 6 2.88 1.51 -4.22
N TRP A 7 2.68 1.66 -5.53
CA TRP A 7 2.18 2.91 -6.09
C TRP A 7 0.81 3.30 -5.52
N ILE A 8 -0.13 2.35 -5.41
CA ILE A 8 -1.46 2.60 -4.81
C ILE A 8 -1.35 3.12 -3.39
N ARG A 9 -0.55 2.47 -2.53
CA ARG A 9 -0.34 2.92 -1.14
C ARG A 9 0.28 4.32 -1.09
N ARG A 10 1.18 4.64 -2.02
CA ARG A 10 1.82 5.96 -2.12
C ARG A 10 0.82 7.05 -2.50
N THR A 11 0.08 6.80 -3.58
CA THR A 11 -0.77 7.77 -4.26
C THR A 11 -2.05 8.02 -3.49
N TYR A 12 -2.68 6.96 -2.98
CA TYR A 12 -4.01 7.03 -2.36
C TYR A 12 -3.98 6.94 -0.83
N ASP A 13 -2.81 6.74 -0.21
CA ASP A 13 -2.65 6.63 1.25
C ASP A 13 -3.54 5.55 1.90
N VAL A 14 -3.80 4.47 1.15
CA VAL A 14 -4.57 3.32 1.63
C VAL A 14 -3.62 2.23 2.15
N PRO A 15 -4.02 1.41 3.15
CA PRO A 15 -3.18 0.36 3.71
C PRO A 15 -3.18 -0.92 2.85
N ALA A 16 -3.44 -0.82 1.55
CA ALA A 16 -3.72 -1.95 0.66
C ALA A 16 -2.54 -2.93 0.54
N ARG A 17 -2.75 -4.20 0.90
CA ARG A 17 -1.75 -5.27 0.86
C ARG A 17 -2.30 -6.52 0.17
N HIS A 18 -1.41 -7.31 -0.44
CA HIS A 18 -1.79 -8.60 -1.00
C HIS A 18 -2.23 -9.56 0.12
N GLY A 19 -3.34 -10.28 -0.09
CA GLY A 19 -3.95 -11.17 0.89
C GLY A 19 -4.76 -10.46 1.98
N MET A 20 -4.84 -9.13 1.95
CA MET A 20 -5.58 -8.36 2.95
C MET A 20 -7.08 -8.53 2.79
N ARG A 21 -7.77 -8.70 3.92
CA ARG A 21 -9.23 -8.69 4.01
C ARG A 21 -9.72 -7.25 4.00
N ILE A 22 -10.72 -6.98 3.17
CA ILE A 22 -11.39 -5.69 3.02
C ILE A 22 -12.89 -5.92 2.93
N GLU A 23 -13.67 -4.88 3.13
CA GLU A 23 -15.10 -4.90 2.84
C GLU A 23 -15.35 -4.07 1.59
N TYR A 24 -16.03 -4.65 0.60
CA TYR A 24 -16.44 -3.97 -0.61
C TYR A 24 -17.97 -3.98 -0.70
N ASP A 25 -18.59 -2.79 -0.65
CA ASP A 25 -20.04 -2.65 -0.74
C ASP A 25 -20.80 -3.53 0.29
N GLY A 26 -20.29 -3.59 1.53
CA GLY A 26 -20.84 -4.43 2.60
C GLY A 26 -20.50 -5.93 2.50
N LYS A 27 -19.74 -6.35 1.49
CA LYS A 27 -19.35 -7.76 1.29
C LYS A 27 -17.88 -7.99 1.64
N PRO A 28 -17.54 -9.05 2.38
CA PRO A 28 -16.16 -9.39 2.64
C PRO A 28 -15.44 -9.77 1.35
N ALA A 29 -14.25 -9.22 1.16
CA ALA A 29 -13.40 -9.47 0.01
C ALA A 29 -11.92 -9.57 0.39
N THR A 30 -11.13 -10.18 -0.48
CA THR A 30 -9.70 -10.38 -0.29
C THR A 30 -8.92 -9.76 -1.44
N ILE A 31 -7.97 -8.89 -1.15
CA ILE A 31 -7.08 -8.31 -2.16
C ILE A 31 -6.16 -9.39 -2.70
N VAL A 32 -6.24 -9.65 -4.01
CA VAL A 32 -5.40 -10.63 -4.72
C VAL A 32 -4.33 -9.98 -5.59
N GLY A 33 -4.32 -8.65 -5.69
CA GLY A 33 -3.28 -7.92 -6.40
C GLY A 33 -3.68 -6.51 -6.80
N ALA A 34 -2.91 -5.92 -7.70
CA ALA A 34 -3.17 -4.59 -8.24
C ALA A 34 -2.66 -4.46 -9.68
N GLY A 35 -3.35 -3.67 -10.50
CA GLY A 35 -2.95 -3.35 -11.88
C GLY A 35 -3.43 -1.96 -12.32
N GLY A 36 -2.55 -1.16 -12.92
CA GLY A 36 -2.91 0.14 -13.51
C GLY A 36 -3.53 1.16 -12.54
N GLY A 37 -3.15 1.15 -11.26
CA GLY A 37 -3.76 2.01 -10.24
C GLY A 37 -5.03 1.45 -9.58
N TYR A 38 -5.53 0.31 -10.05
CA TYR A 38 -6.70 -0.36 -9.50
C TYR A 38 -6.32 -1.55 -8.63
N LEU A 39 -7.15 -1.81 -7.61
CA LEU A 39 -7.08 -3.03 -6.82
C LEU A 39 -7.80 -4.18 -7.52
N ARG A 40 -7.22 -5.37 -7.40
CA ARG A 40 -7.85 -6.63 -7.77
C ARG A 40 -8.18 -7.36 -6.48
N PHE A 41 -9.45 -7.64 -6.26
CA PHE A 41 -9.92 -8.36 -5.09
C PHE A 41 -10.91 -9.45 -5.50
N ARG A 42 -11.10 -10.43 -4.62
CA ARG A 42 -12.09 -11.49 -4.76
C ARG A 42 -13.10 -11.33 -3.65
N ILE A 43 -14.35 -11.12 -4.01
CA ILE A 43 -15.48 -11.08 -3.06
C ILE A 43 -15.76 -12.53 -2.65
N ASP A 44 -16.01 -12.75 -1.36
CA ASP A 44 -16.32 -14.09 -0.87
C ASP A 44 -17.62 -14.60 -1.48
N GLY A 45 -17.61 -15.86 -1.93
CA GLY A 45 -18.73 -16.45 -2.67
C GLY A 45 -18.70 -16.19 -4.19
N GLU A 46 -17.89 -15.26 -4.69
CA GLU A 46 -17.75 -15.02 -6.12
C GLU A 46 -16.56 -15.78 -6.73
N LYS A 47 -16.79 -16.46 -7.85
CA LYS A 47 -15.71 -17.16 -8.60
C LYS A 47 -14.78 -16.18 -9.31
N ARG A 48 -15.29 -15.01 -9.70
CA ARG A 48 -14.55 -14.02 -10.51
C ARG A 48 -13.79 -13.05 -9.62
N ARG A 49 -12.75 -12.44 -10.20
CA ARG A 49 -11.99 -11.37 -9.57
C ARG A 49 -12.61 -10.04 -10.01
N THR A 50 -12.77 -9.15 -9.05
CA THR A 50 -13.30 -7.79 -9.27
C THR A 50 -12.15 -6.80 -9.26
N VAL A 51 -12.28 -5.77 -10.09
CA VAL A 51 -11.32 -4.66 -10.17
C VAL A 51 -12.04 -3.40 -9.70
N GLY A 52 -11.43 -2.67 -8.76
CA GLY A 52 -12.03 -1.47 -8.19
C GLY A 52 -10.99 -0.41 -7.84
N HIS A 53 -11.45 0.85 -7.78
CA HIS A 53 -10.59 1.96 -7.37
C HIS A 53 -10.27 1.83 -5.87
N PRO A 54 -9.01 2.04 -5.42
CA PRO A 54 -8.61 1.75 -4.05
C PRO A 54 -9.38 2.53 -2.98
N CYS A 55 -9.88 3.72 -3.33
CA CYS A 55 -10.66 4.56 -2.41
C CYS A 55 -12.18 4.39 -2.56
N TYR A 56 -12.69 3.67 -3.56
CA TYR A 56 -14.12 3.68 -3.88
C TYR A 56 -14.83 2.47 -3.29
N ARG A 57 -15.77 2.70 -2.36
CA ARG A 57 -16.59 1.64 -1.71
C ARG A 57 -15.80 0.50 -1.06
N ILE A 58 -14.54 0.74 -0.72
CA ILE A 58 -13.69 -0.21 -0.02
C ILE A 58 -13.44 0.32 1.39
N VAL A 59 -13.84 -0.47 2.38
CA VAL A 59 -13.46 -0.24 3.78
C VAL A 59 -12.26 -1.12 4.09
N TYR A 60 -11.17 -0.49 4.51
CA TYR A 60 -10.00 -1.21 4.99
C TYR A 60 -10.12 -1.38 6.51
N PRO A 61 -9.86 -2.59 7.04
CA PRO A 61 -9.76 -2.76 8.48
C PRO A 61 -8.60 -1.93 9.05
N ALA A 62 -8.73 -1.56 10.33
CA ALA A 62 -7.61 -1.00 11.08
C ALA A 62 -6.48 -2.05 11.12
N VAL A 63 -5.36 -1.73 10.47
CA VAL A 63 -4.18 -2.60 10.51
C VAL A 63 -3.25 -2.02 11.58
N PRO A 64 -2.79 -2.83 12.56
CA PRO A 64 -1.77 -2.36 13.49
C PRO A 64 -0.55 -1.90 12.70
N GLU A 65 0.10 -0.83 13.13
CA GLU A 65 1.36 -0.40 12.51
C GLU A 65 2.36 -1.56 12.47
N PRO A 66 3.12 -1.71 11.37
CA PRO A 66 4.08 -2.79 11.31
C PRO A 66 5.15 -2.57 12.38
N ALA A 67 5.55 -3.64 13.08
CA ALA A 67 6.59 -3.59 14.13
C ALA A 67 7.90 -2.92 13.64
N ARG A 68 8.14 -2.94 12.33
CA ARG A 68 9.14 -2.10 11.67
C ARG A 68 8.40 -1.07 10.81
N PRO A 69 8.41 0.23 11.20
CA PRO A 69 7.81 1.27 10.39
C PRO A 69 8.42 1.25 8.98
N ARG A 70 7.63 1.69 8.00
CA ARG A 70 8.03 1.68 6.60
C ARG A 70 7.95 3.09 6.04
N GLY A 71 8.79 3.37 5.05
CA GLY A 71 8.92 4.71 4.51
C GLY A 71 9.36 4.70 3.05
N TRP A 72 9.00 5.75 2.33
CA TRP A 72 9.34 5.94 0.93
C TRP A 72 10.72 6.56 0.80
N CYS A 73 11.63 5.85 0.15
CA CYS A 73 12.91 6.41 -0.27
C CYS A 73 12.69 7.38 -1.44
N GLN A 74 13.11 8.63 -1.30
CA GLN A 74 13.09 9.59 -2.41
C GLN A 74 14.00 9.15 -3.57
N CYS A 75 15.17 8.62 -3.26
CA CYS A 75 16.17 8.23 -4.27
C CYS A 75 15.73 7.05 -5.15
N CYS A 76 15.20 5.97 -4.56
CA CYS A 76 14.82 4.78 -5.32
C CYS A 76 13.31 4.59 -5.51
N LEU A 77 12.48 5.52 -5.01
CA LEU A 77 11.02 5.51 -5.11
C LEU A 77 10.38 4.18 -4.68
N LYS A 78 10.95 3.55 -3.64
CA LYS A 78 10.49 2.27 -3.08
C LYS A 78 10.15 2.42 -1.61
N ASP A 79 9.18 1.62 -1.18
CA ASP A 79 8.87 1.38 0.22
C ASP A 79 9.97 0.51 0.84
N ARG A 80 10.66 1.05 1.85
CA ARG A 80 11.70 0.35 2.59
C ARG A 80 11.37 0.32 4.08
N ALA A 81 11.90 -0.71 4.75
CA ALA A 81 11.90 -0.76 6.20
C ALA A 81 12.69 0.40 6.77
N MET A 82 12.15 1.01 7.82
CA MET A 82 12.82 2.02 8.62
C MET A 82 13.46 1.35 9.84
N THR A 83 14.43 2.04 10.41
CA THR A 83 15.04 1.72 11.69
C THR A 83 14.17 2.24 12.85
N LYS A 84 14.55 1.91 14.09
CA LYS A 84 13.90 2.43 15.30
C LYS A 84 13.98 3.96 15.41
N ASP A 85 15.02 4.56 14.83
CA ASP A 85 15.29 6.00 14.87
C ASP A 85 14.52 6.76 13.76
N CYS A 86 13.50 6.12 13.17
CA CYS A 86 12.67 6.67 12.10
C CYS A 86 13.43 7.12 10.84
N VAL A 87 14.61 6.54 10.58
CA VAL A 87 15.35 6.70 9.33
C VAL A 87 15.28 5.45 8.46
N MET A 88 15.47 5.62 7.16
CA MET A 88 15.51 4.53 6.18
C MET A 88 16.59 3.52 6.55
N GLY A 89 16.22 2.24 6.63
CA GLY A 89 17.19 1.17 6.84
C GLY A 89 18.17 1.06 5.67
N ASN A 90 19.29 0.36 5.92
CA ASN A 90 20.28 0.07 4.88
C ASN A 90 19.62 -0.68 3.73
N HIS A 91 19.62 -0.08 2.55
CA HIS A 91 19.10 -0.69 1.33
C HIS A 91 19.94 -0.31 0.12
N ARG A 92 19.92 -1.17 -0.89
CA ARG A 92 20.66 -0.95 -2.14
C ARG A 92 19.83 -0.17 -3.15
N TRP A 93 20.53 0.45 -4.09
CA TRP A 93 19.92 1.18 -5.20
C TRP A 93 19.05 0.25 -6.07
N TYR A 94 17.94 0.77 -6.60
CA TYR A 94 17.08 0.06 -7.56
C TYR A 94 17.27 0.72 -8.94
N GLY A 95 18.24 0.24 -9.73
CA GLY A 95 18.74 0.87 -10.95
C GLY A 95 19.89 0.07 -11.60
N ARG A 96 20.76 0.71 -12.40
CA ARG A 96 21.82 0.02 -13.19
C ARG A 96 22.83 -0.76 -12.35
N ASN A 97 23.18 -0.29 -11.15
CA ASN A 97 24.18 -0.91 -10.28
C ASN A 97 23.52 -1.44 -9.00
N TRP A 98 23.42 -2.77 -8.87
CA TRP A 98 22.69 -3.47 -7.80
C TRP A 98 23.50 -3.66 -6.51
N SER A 99 24.74 -3.16 -6.50
CA SER A 99 25.73 -3.40 -5.44
C SER A 99 25.90 -2.20 -4.50
N GLU A 100 25.57 -0.99 -4.94
CA GLU A 100 25.82 0.22 -4.16
C GLU A 100 24.70 0.51 -3.15
N GLN A 101 25.11 1.03 -2.00
CA GLN A 101 24.19 1.51 -0.97
C GLN A 101 23.42 2.72 -1.51
N CYS A 102 22.10 2.72 -1.31
CA CYS A 102 21.27 3.85 -1.69
C CYS A 102 21.64 5.07 -0.83
N PRO A 103 21.87 6.27 -1.40
CA PRO A 103 22.10 7.52 -0.66
C PRO A 103 20.95 7.94 0.25
N GLY A 104 19.77 7.33 0.08
CA GLY A 104 18.63 7.48 0.97
C GLY A 104 18.70 6.61 2.23
N SER A 105 19.67 5.68 2.34
CA SER A 105 19.90 4.91 3.57
C SER A 105 20.34 5.84 4.70
N GLY A 106 19.80 5.64 5.91
CA GLY A 106 20.08 6.49 7.06
C GLY A 106 19.42 7.87 7.03
N LYS A 107 18.67 8.23 5.96
CA LYS A 107 17.94 9.49 5.86
C LYS A 107 16.48 9.33 6.26
N PHE A 108 15.81 10.42 6.60
CA PHE A 108 14.37 10.41 6.81
C PHE A 108 13.63 10.00 5.52
N PRO A 109 12.53 9.24 5.63
CA PRO A 109 11.70 8.93 4.47
C PRO A 109 11.03 10.20 3.96
N TRP A 110 10.84 10.30 2.65
CA TRP A 110 10.06 11.41 2.08
C TRP A 110 8.58 11.33 2.49
N LYS A 111 8.04 10.11 2.61
CA LYS A 111 6.70 9.87 3.15
C LYS A 111 6.71 8.59 3.99
N PRO A 112 6.28 8.62 5.27
CA PRO A 112 6.09 7.39 6.02
C PRO A 112 4.91 6.60 5.43
N VAL A 113 5.06 5.28 5.33
CA VAL A 113 3.98 4.35 4.99
C VAL A 113 3.22 4.08 6.28
N ARG A 114 2.08 4.74 6.45
CA ARG A 114 1.20 4.53 7.58
C ARG A 114 0.18 3.45 7.25
N ASN A 115 -0.18 2.66 8.26
CA ASN A 115 -1.31 1.74 8.18
C ASN A 115 -2.58 2.49 8.61
N LEU A 116 -3.05 3.39 7.75
CA LEU A 116 -4.24 4.19 8.04
C LEU A 116 -5.50 3.40 7.71
N THR A 117 -6.53 3.55 8.53
CA THR A 117 -7.89 3.13 8.17
C THR A 117 -8.42 4.08 7.11
N HIS A 118 -8.85 3.59 5.96
CA HIS A 118 -9.50 4.41 4.93
C HIS A 118 -10.98 3.98 4.84
N PRO A 119 -11.94 4.87 5.19
CA PRO A 119 -13.37 4.50 5.25
C PRO A 119 -13.97 4.20 3.87
N GLY A 120 -13.24 4.55 2.80
CA GLY A 120 -13.74 4.48 1.45
C GLY A 120 -14.69 5.65 1.17
N GLU A 121 -14.76 6.06 -0.08
CA GLU A 121 -15.77 6.99 -0.55
C GLU A 121 -17.10 6.24 -0.57
N GLN A 122 -17.91 6.50 0.46
CA GLN A 122 -19.29 6.04 0.54
C GLN A 122 -20.14 7.07 -0.19
N ARG A 123 -20.91 6.66 -1.21
CA ARG A 123 -21.95 7.54 -1.75
C ARG A 123 -22.91 7.82 -0.60
N GLN A 124 -23.13 9.10 -0.29
CA GLN A 124 -24.27 9.49 0.54
C GLN A 124 -25.51 8.94 -0.16
N VAL A 125 -26.17 7.96 0.47
CA VAL A 125 -27.49 7.53 0.05
C VAL A 125 -28.37 8.74 0.36
N ALA A 126 -28.86 9.43 -0.67
CA ALA A 126 -29.86 10.47 -0.49
C ALA A 126 -31.02 9.83 0.29
N ALA A 127 -31.31 10.39 1.47
CA ALA A 127 -32.39 10.00 2.35
C ALA A 127 -33.76 10.27 1.71
#